data_AF-A0A953ZCD3-F1
#
_entry.id   AF-A0A953ZCD3-F1
#
_cell.length_a   1.000
_cell.length_b   1.000
_cell.length_c   1.000
_cell.angle_alpha   90.00
_cell.angle_beta   90.00
_cell.angle_gamma   90.00
#
_symmetry.space_group_name_H-M   'P 1'
#
loop_
_entity.id
_entity.type
_entity.pdbx_description
1 polymer ?
#
loop_
_entity_poly.entity_id
_entity_poly.type
_entity_poly.pdbx_seq_one_letter_code
_entity_poly.pdbx_strand_id
1 'polypeptide(L)' 'MPSPIRVEENEAENIARIQEIKAERGDSLIILAHHYQRLGVHQCGDVVGDSYHLCKAAAHT' A
#
# COMPACT_ATOMS: atom_id res chain seq x y z
N MET A 1 -5.14 21.70 16.35
CA MET A 1 -3.95 20.95 16.82
C MET A 1 -3.31 20.29 15.62
N PRO A 2 -2.00 20.36 15.41
CA PRO A 2 -1.36 19.52 14.40
C PRO A 2 -1.56 18.05 14.79
N SER A 3 -1.84 17.19 13.80
CA SER A 3 -1.90 15.75 13.99
C SER A 3 -0.62 15.26 14.68
N PRO A 4 -0.68 14.34 15.68
CA PRO A 4 0.49 13.80 16.36
C PRO A 4 1.41 13.00 15.42
N ILE A 5 0.95 12.69 14.21
CA ILE A 5 1.76 12.05 13.17
C ILE A 5 2.38 13.16 12.33
N ARG A 6 3.51 13.69 12.81
CA ARG A 6 4.37 14.57 12.00
C ARG A 6 5.55 13.74 11.51
N VAL A 7 5.26 12.90 10.52
CA VAL A 7 6.29 12.24 9.71
C VAL A 7 6.67 13.27 8.65
N GLU A 8 7.95 13.62 8.53
CA GLU A 8 8.42 14.33 7.34
C GLU A 8 7.98 13.50 6.12
N GLU A 9 7.09 14.04 5.29
CA GLU A 9 6.48 13.32 4.17
C GLU A 9 7.49 13.18 3.03
N ASN A 10 8.51 12.35 3.21
CA ASN A 10 9.32 11.88 2.10
C ASN A 10 8.63 10.66 1.47
N GLU A 11 7.76 10.91 0.50
CA GLU A 11 6.99 9.87 -0.19
C GLU A 11 7.92 8.82 -0.82
N ALA A 12 9.05 9.23 -1.40
CA ALA A 12 10.02 8.34 -2.03
C ALA A 12 10.69 7.39 -1.02
N GLU A 13 11.10 7.91 0.15
CA GLU A 13 11.69 7.11 1.22
C GLU A 13 10.70 6.09 1.79
N ASN A 14 9.44 6.51 1.98
CA ASN A 14 8.39 5.61 2.45
C ASN A 14 8.10 4.50 1.43
N ILE A 15 8.03 4.83 0.14
CA ILE A 15 7.85 3.82 -0.93
C ILE A 15 9.01 2.83 -0.91
N ALA A 16 10.25 3.30 -0.84
CA ALA A 16 11.44 2.43 -0.82
C ALA A 16 11.39 1.44 0.35
N ARG A 17 11.05 1.92 1.56
CA ARG A 17 10.94 1.09 2.76
C ARG A 17 9.80 0.06 2.66
N ILE A 18 8.66 0.45 2.08
CA ILE A 18 7.55 -0.48 1.85
C ILE A 18 7.96 -1.60 0.88
N GLN A 19 8.68 -1.26 -0.19
CA GLN A 19 9.16 -2.24 -1.17
C GLN A 19 10.18 -3.22 -0.55
N GLU A 20 11.08 -2.73 0.31
CA GLU A 20 12.03 -3.58 1.04
C GLU A 20 11.30 -4.60 1.94
N ILE A 21 10.38 -4.14 2.78
CA ILE A 21 9.59 -5.03 3.66
C ILE A 21 8.74 -6.01 2.86
N LYS A 22 8.19 -5.57 1.73
CA LYS A 22 7.42 -6.43 0.84
C LYS A 22 8.29 -7.53 0.23
N ALA A 23 9.52 -7.21 -0.16
CA ALA A 23 10.49 -8.20 -0.63
C ALA A 23 10.90 -9.19 0.48
N GLU A 24 11.09 -8.73 1.72
CA GLU A 24 11.38 -9.59 2.87
C GLU A 24 10.23 -10.56 3.20
N ARG A 25 8.99 -10.09 3.05
CA ARG A 25 7.79 -10.87 3.36
C ARG A 25 7.37 -11.81 2.24
N GLY A 26 7.77 -11.52 1.00
CA GLY A 26 7.43 -12.32 -0.17
C GLY A 26 5.93 -12.64 -0.22
N ASP A 27 5.61 -13.92 -0.37
CA ASP A 27 4.23 -14.41 -0.51
C ASP A 27 3.37 -14.29 0.76
N SER A 28 3.95 -13.89 1.91
CA SER A 28 3.22 -13.70 3.17
C SER A 28 2.54 -12.33 3.31
N LEU A 29 2.72 -11.43 2.35
CA LEU A 29 2.12 -10.10 2.33
C LEU A 29 1.53 -9.78 0.95
N ILE A 30 0.31 -9.27 0.94
CA ILE A 30 -0.28 -8.61 -0.22
C ILE A 30 -0.78 -7.22 0.16
N ILE A 31 -0.56 -6.23 -0.72
CA ILE A 31 -1.02 -4.86 -0.54
C ILE A 31 -2.18 -4.59 -1.52
N LEU A 32 -3.38 -4.37 -0.97
CA LEU A 32 -4.58 -4.01 -1.72
C LEU A 32 -4.77 -2.48 -1.70
N ALA A 33 -4.82 -1.85 -2.88
CA ALA A 33 -4.94 -0.40 -3.00
C ALA A 33 -6.28 0.00 -3.65
N HIS A 34 -7.06 0.82 -2.96
CA HIS A 34 -8.32 1.33 -3.50
C HIS A 34 -8.07 2.47 -4.51
N HIS A 35 -8.94 2.63 -5.50
CA HIS A 35 -8.86 3.69 -6.51
C HIS A 35 -8.64 5.11 -5.95
N TYR A 36 -9.15 5.39 -4.75
CA TYR A 36 -9.09 6.72 -4.13
C TYR A 36 -7.82 6.98 -3.31
N GLN A 37 -6.82 6.11 -3.39
CA GLN A 37 -5.55 6.31 -2.71
C GLN A 37 -4.62 7.30 -3.44
N ARG A 38 -3.63 7.84 -2.71
CA ARG A 38 -2.56 8.68 -3.28
C ARG A 38 -1.68 7.86 -4.24
N LEU A 39 -1.00 8.54 -5.16
CA LEU A 39 -0.17 7.89 -6.17
C LEU A 39 0.92 6.98 -5.57
N GLY A 40 1.62 7.41 -4.51
CA GLY A 40 2.62 6.56 -3.86
C GLY A 40 2.03 5.30 -3.23
N VAL A 41 0.78 5.34 -2.76
CA VAL A 41 0.09 4.15 -2.24
C VAL A 41 -0.28 3.21 -3.39
N HIS A 42 -0.73 3.74 -4.53
CA HIS A 42 -0.96 2.95 -5.75
C HIS A 42 0.32 2.25 -6.23
N GLN A 43 1.47 2.92 -6.16
CA GLN A 43 2.76 2.34 -6.56
C GLN A 43 3.19 1.16 -5.68
N CYS A 44 2.73 1.10 -4.43
CA CYS A 44 3.00 -0.01 -3.52
C CYS A 44 1.99 -1.17 -3.64
N GLY A 45 0.82 -0.93 -4.25
CA GLY A 45 -0.25 -1.92 -4.36
C GLY A 45 0.06 -3.06 -5.33
N ASP A 46 -0.21 -4.29 -4.90
CA ASP A 46 -0.21 -5.49 -5.75
C ASP A 46 -1.46 -5.57 -6.62
N VAL A 47 -2.59 -5.20 -6.01
CA VAL A 47 -3.89 -5.20 -6.66
C VAL A 47 -4.55 -3.85 -6.42
N VAL A 48 -4.97 -3.22 -7.51
CA VAL A 48 -5.65 -1.92 -7.49
C VAL A 48 -7.07 -2.10 -7.99
N GLY A 49 -8.06 -1.63 -7.23
CA GLY A 49 -9.46 -1.84 -7.59
C GLY A 49 -10.47 -1.06 -6.77
N ASP A 50 -11.73 -1.23 -7.14
CA ASP A 50 -12.88 -0.85 -6.33
C ASP A 50 -13.10 -1.87 -5.19
N SER A 51 -14.09 -1.60 -4.33
CA SER A 51 -14.37 -2.48 -3.19
C SER A 51 -14.69 -3.93 -3.62
N TYR A 52 -15.39 -4.14 -4.73
CA TYR A 52 -15.76 -5.49 -5.17
C TYR A 52 -14.54 -6.26 -5.67
N HIS A 53 -13.69 -5.62 -6.48
CA HIS A 53 -12.46 -6.22 -6.98
C HIS A 53 -11.50 -6.57 -5.85
N LEU A 54 -11.32 -5.67 -4.88
CA LEU A 54 -10.45 -5.92 -3.73
C LEU A 54 -10.97 -7.04 -2.84
N CYS A 55 -12.29 -7.13 -2.59
CA CYS A 55 -12.87 -8.26 -1.86
C CYS A 55 -12.63 -9.59 -2.57
N LYS A 56 -12.78 -9.62 -3.90
CA LYS A 56 -12.52 -10.83 -4.68
C LYS A 56 -11.04 -11.22 -4.63
N ALA A 57 -10.13 -10.26 -4.76
CA ALA A 57 -8.69 -10.50 -4.64
C ALA A 57 -8.33 -11.07 -3.27
N ALA A 58 -8.84 -10.45 -2.19
CA ALA A 58 -8.61 -10.91 -0.82
C ALA A 58 -9.13 -12.33 -0.54
N ALA A 59 -10.16 -12.79 -1.26
CA ALA A 59 -10.69 -14.15 -1.11
C ALA A 59 -9.86 -15.22 -1.85
N HIS A 60 -8.93 -14.80 -2.71
CA HIS A 60 -8.11 -15.69 -3.54
C HIS A 60 -6.61 -15.64 -3.19
N THR A 61 -6.27 -14.99 -2.09
CA THR A 61 -4.91 -14.84 -1.52
C THR A 61 -4.79 -15.60 -0.22
#